data_AF-A0A0N4UB01-F1
#
_entry.id   AF-A0A0N4UB01-F1
#
_cell.length_a   1.000
_cell.length_b   1.000
_cell.length_c   1.000
_cell.angle_alpha   90.00
_cell.angle_beta   90.00
_cell.angle_gamma   90.00
#
_symmetry.space_group_name_H-M   'P 1'
#
loop_
_entity.id
_entity.type
_entity.pdbx_description
1 polymer ?
#
loop_
_entity_poly.entity_id
_entity_poly.type
_entity_poly.pdbx_seq_one_letter_code
_entity_poly.pdbx_strand_id
1 'polypeptide(L)'
;MLKARQTASDVRVRPAGSFLVKKEKCEYHSDTTIQEIPNIGPDVKRLRLMTWKNMQEGFAKRLQEYNPTKLLEEILNNDDTTEKYLPASTPKSLERLQDFSNVCLIALTENEHISCIRLLIKIASATKVNAIILLSFQCILSIFQRSSLKQEIWNELSSFLCCDQRLSSYFILFFFSCFHPSSIHLSILAIFHFALSNSLLSNIHAKLACDLAQQSILSSDHNHRIAAINFFVAIFEAVRTSLFILVNLGEDICDFRWLENMLCKMADDCDARVRLAAVNGLSMLSRTERPLSFSVYGLMKEVKF
;
A
#
# COMPACT_ATOMS: atom_id res chain seq x y z
N MET A 1 -4.51 36.70 47.90
CA MET A 1 -5.55 35.69 48.19
C MET A 1 -6.06 35.21 46.83
N LEU A 2 -5.80 34.03 46.28
CA LEU A 2 -5.59 32.67 46.78
C LEU A 2 -4.41 32.00 46.04
N LYS A 3 -3.60 31.24 46.79
CA LYS A 3 -2.62 30.22 46.31
C LYS A 3 -3.24 28.84 46.52
N ALA A 4 -3.07 27.90 45.58
CA ALA A 4 -2.91 26.46 45.83
C ALA A 4 -2.55 25.75 44.50
N ARG A 5 -1.34 25.17 44.40
CA ARG A 5 -1.02 23.69 44.41
C ARG A 5 -1.25 23.04 43.02
N GLN A 6 -0.33 22.34 42.36
CA GLN A 6 0.49 21.14 42.70
C GLN A 6 1.58 21.00 41.60
N THR A 7 2.89 20.92 41.86
CA THR A 7 3.77 19.75 42.11
C THR A 7 3.95 18.71 40.99
N ALA A 8 5.23 18.49 40.65
CA ALA A 8 5.88 17.28 40.09
C ALA A 8 5.55 16.93 38.61
N SER A 9 6.45 16.49 37.73
CA SER A 9 7.78 15.87 37.85
C SER A 9 8.46 15.83 36.47
N ASP A 10 9.79 15.79 36.46
CA ASP A 10 10.69 15.49 35.33
C ASP A 10 10.15 14.50 34.28
N VAL A 11 10.15 14.92 33.00
CA VAL A 11 10.41 14.04 31.85
C VAL A 11 11.21 14.83 30.80
N ARG A 12 12.54 14.64 30.78
CA ARG A 12 13.38 15.01 29.62
C ARG A 12 13.16 13.99 28.51
N VAL A 13 12.35 14.35 27.51
CA VAL A 13 12.26 13.60 26.24
C VAL A 13 13.39 14.09 25.32
N ARG A 14 14.33 13.20 24.97
CA ARG A 14 15.41 13.47 23.99
C ARG A 14 14.81 13.53 22.57
N PRO A 15 15.28 14.43 21.68
CA PRO A 15 14.97 14.34 20.26
C PRO A 15 15.77 13.17 19.64
N ALA A 16 15.07 12.32 18.89
CA ALA A 16 15.62 11.16 18.22
C ALA A 16 16.43 11.57 16.97
N GLY A 17 17.70 11.16 16.95
CA GLY A 17 18.39 10.57 15.80
C GLY A 17 18.62 11.43 14.56
N SER A 18 19.72 12.18 14.55
CA SER A 18 20.41 12.54 13.30
C SER A 18 20.96 11.28 12.62
N PHE A 19 20.37 10.86 11.50
CA PHE A 19 20.89 9.73 10.72
C PHE A 19 22.03 10.18 9.79
N LEU A 20 23.27 9.94 10.24
CA LEU A 20 24.47 9.88 9.41
C LEU A 20 24.52 8.49 8.76
N VAL A 21 24.15 8.38 7.48
CA VAL A 21 24.45 7.18 6.68
C VAL A 21 25.88 7.31 6.15
N LYS A 22 26.80 6.52 6.71
CA LYS A 22 28.14 6.30 6.15
C LYS A 22 27.99 5.59 4.79
N LYS A 23 28.50 6.21 3.73
CA LYS A 23 28.77 5.54 2.43
C LYS A 23 29.91 4.54 2.64
N GLU A 24 29.60 3.25 2.71
CA GLU A 24 30.59 2.20 2.46
C GLU A 24 30.72 1.96 0.96
N LYS A 25 31.96 2.06 0.45
CA LYS A 25 32.34 1.69 -0.92
C LYS A 25 32.31 0.16 -1.04
N CYS A 26 31.53 -0.39 -1.96
CA CYS A 26 31.74 -1.75 -2.45
C CYS A 26 32.33 -1.67 -3.86
N GLU A 27 33.58 -2.10 -3.98
CA GLU A 27 34.29 -2.34 -5.23
C GLU A 27 33.74 -3.65 -5.84
N TYR A 28 33.27 -3.59 -7.09
CA TYR A 28 32.92 -4.77 -7.88
C TYR A 28 34.21 -5.38 -8.46
N HIS A 29 34.60 -6.55 -7.96
CA HIS A 29 35.50 -7.44 -8.68
C HIS A 29 34.69 -8.41 -9.54
N SER A 30 34.98 -8.38 -10.84
CA SER A 30 34.58 -9.35 -11.84
C SER A 30 35.26 -10.70 -11.63
N ASP A 31 34.63 -11.74 -12.19
CA ASP A 31 35.15 -13.09 -12.49
C ASP A 31 34.56 -14.20 -11.61
N THR A 32 33.47 -14.78 -12.10
CA THR A 32 33.20 -16.21 -11.88
C THR A 32 32.43 -16.78 -13.07
N THR A 33 33.12 -17.65 -13.77
CA THR A 33 32.73 -18.39 -14.97
C THR A 33 31.93 -19.66 -14.57
N ILE A 34 30.95 -20.02 -15.42
CA ILE A 34 30.41 -21.38 -15.67
C ILE A 34 29.41 -21.93 -14.62
N GLN A 35 28.16 -22.17 -15.05
CA GLN A 35 27.63 -23.53 -15.30
C GLN A 35 26.31 -23.47 -16.08
N GLU A 36 26.29 -24.18 -17.20
CA GLU A 36 25.19 -24.32 -18.16
C GLU A 36 23.96 -24.95 -17.51
N ILE A 37 22.79 -24.34 -17.67
CA ILE A 37 21.50 -24.95 -17.33
C ILE A 37 20.95 -25.66 -18.58
N PRO A 38 20.41 -26.89 -18.47
CA PRO A 38 20.10 -27.74 -19.62
C PRO A 38 19.00 -27.14 -20.51
N ASN A 39 19.16 -27.37 -21.81
CA ASN A 39 18.23 -27.02 -22.88
C ASN A 39 16.90 -27.78 -22.71
N ILE A 40 15.86 -27.12 -22.19
CA ILE A 40 14.49 -27.65 -22.12
C ILE A 40 13.84 -27.40 -23.49
N GLY A 41 13.59 -28.49 -24.22
CA GLY A 41 13.07 -28.49 -25.59
C GLY A 41 11.70 -27.80 -25.77
N PRO A 42 11.31 -27.52 -27.02
CA PRO A 42 10.15 -26.69 -27.33
C PRO A 42 8.86 -27.50 -27.20
N ASP A 43 8.41 -27.75 -25.97
CA ASP A 43 7.11 -28.39 -25.70
C ASP A 43 6.34 -27.74 -24.54
N VAL A 44 6.63 -26.46 -24.28
CA VAL A 44 5.69 -25.61 -23.52
C VAL A 44 4.53 -25.31 -24.46
N LYS A 45 3.47 -26.10 -24.33
CA LYS A 45 2.16 -25.91 -24.96
C LYS A 45 1.87 -24.41 -25.06
N ARG A 46 2.07 -23.86 -26.26
CA ARG A 46 1.66 -22.51 -26.62
C ARG A 46 0.21 -22.38 -26.17
N LEU A 47 -0.06 -21.58 -25.14
CA LEU A 47 -1.41 -21.23 -24.73
C LEU A 47 -2.09 -20.71 -26.00
N ARG A 48 -2.97 -21.53 -26.59
CA ARG A 48 -3.76 -21.13 -27.74
C ARG A 48 -4.51 -19.90 -27.29
N LEU A 49 -4.24 -18.77 -27.94
CA LEU A 49 -5.07 -17.58 -27.90
C LEU A 49 -6.50 -18.03 -28.23
N MET A 50 -7.30 -18.26 -27.19
CA MET A 50 -8.73 -18.51 -27.35
C MET A 50 -9.30 -17.29 -28.05
N THR A 51 -10.02 -17.49 -29.14
CA THR A 51 -10.78 -16.42 -29.77
C THR A 51 -11.67 -15.78 -28.72
N TRP A 52 -11.69 -14.45 -28.65
CA TRP A 52 -12.43 -13.66 -27.66
C TRP A 52 -13.87 -14.15 -27.43
N LYS A 53 -14.51 -14.64 -28.50
CA LYS A 53 -15.86 -15.22 -28.48
C LYS A 53 -15.97 -16.50 -27.64
N ASN A 54 -14.99 -17.40 -27.72
CA ASN A 54 -14.94 -18.62 -26.90
C ASN A 54 -14.58 -18.32 -25.44
N MET A 55 -13.77 -17.27 -25.22
CA MET A 55 -13.58 -16.76 -23.86
C MET A 55 -14.89 -16.23 -23.30
N GLN A 56 -15.68 -15.45 -24.07
CA GLN A 56 -16.95 -14.92 -23.59
C GLN A 56 -17.99 -15.99 -23.25
N GLU A 57 -18.15 -17.04 -24.05
CA GLU A 57 -19.09 -18.13 -23.76
C GLU A 57 -18.65 -18.99 -22.57
N GLY A 58 -17.36 -19.31 -22.47
CA GLY A 58 -16.79 -20.02 -21.32
C GLY A 58 -16.83 -19.16 -20.04
N PHE A 59 -16.60 -17.85 -20.18
CA PHE A 59 -16.65 -16.87 -19.11
C PHE A 59 -18.08 -16.64 -18.62
N ALA A 60 -19.06 -16.54 -19.52
CA ALA A 60 -20.47 -16.43 -19.16
C ALA A 60 -20.99 -17.68 -18.44
N LYS A 61 -20.58 -18.89 -18.86
CA LYS A 61 -20.88 -20.12 -18.13
C LYS A 61 -20.23 -20.15 -16.74
N ARG A 62 -18.93 -19.81 -16.65
CA ARG A 62 -18.24 -19.70 -15.35
C ARG A 62 -18.95 -18.67 -14.45
N LEU A 63 -19.30 -17.50 -14.97
CA LEU A 63 -20.02 -16.46 -14.23
C LEU A 63 -21.37 -16.93 -13.67
N GLN A 64 -22.09 -17.80 -14.38
CA GLN A 64 -23.34 -18.38 -13.87
C GLN A 64 -23.11 -19.42 -12.77
N GLU A 65 -21.95 -20.09 -12.78
CA GLU A 65 -21.60 -21.10 -11.77
C GLU A 65 -21.03 -20.48 -10.48
N TYR A 66 -20.40 -19.31 -10.58
CA TYR A 66 -19.76 -18.65 -9.44
C TYR A 66 -20.66 -17.58 -8.82
N ASN A 67 -21.28 -17.92 -7.69
CA ASN A 67 -21.74 -16.91 -6.75
C ASN A 67 -20.49 -16.31 -6.05
N PRO A 68 -20.23 -14.99 -6.18
CA PRO A 68 -19.01 -14.36 -5.68
C PRO A 68 -18.86 -14.48 -4.17
N THR A 69 -19.94 -14.29 -3.40
CA THR A 69 -19.89 -14.40 -1.94
C THR A 69 -19.67 -15.84 -1.51
N LYS A 70 -20.32 -16.80 -2.18
CA LYS A 70 -20.13 -18.24 -1.90
C LYS A 70 -18.69 -18.69 -2.13
N LEU A 71 -18.05 -18.21 -3.21
CA LEU A 71 -16.64 -18.51 -3.48
C LEU A 71 -15.72 -17.95 -2.37
N LEU A 72 -15.98 -16.74 -1.90
CA LEU A 72 -15.22 -16.14 -0.79
C LEU A 72 -15.50 -16.85 0.55
N GLU A 73 -16.73 -17.30 0.79
CA GLU A 73 -17.07 -18.14 1.96
C GLU A 73 -16.36 -19.50 1.91
N GLU A 74 -16.27 -20.13 0.73
CA GLU A 74 -15.49 -21.36 0.54
C GLU A 74 -14.00 -21.14 0.87
N ILE A 75 -13.42 -20.02 0.44
CA ILE A 75 -12.04 -19.65 0.78
C ILE A 75 -11.88 -19.46 2.29
N LEU A 76 -12.81 -18.75 2.94
CA LEU A 76 -12.75 -18.49 4.38
C LEU A 76 -12.88 -19.76 5.23
N ASN A 77 -13.66 -20.74 4.76
CA ASN A 77 -13.89 -22.01 5.45
C ASN A 77 -12.81 -23.07 5.16
N ASN A 78 -11.96 -22.87 4.16
CA ASN A 78 -10.84 -23.76 3.89
C ASN A 78 -9.72 -23.46 4.89
N ASP A 79 -9.45 -24.43 5.76
CA ASP A 79 -8.36 -24.34 6.73
C ASP A 79 -7.04 -24.73 6.04
N ASP A 80 -6.45 -23.78 5.30
CA ASP A 80 -5.12 -23.92 4.67
C ASP A 80 -4.01 -24.23 5.71
N THR A 81 -4.32 -24.18 7.01
CA THR A 81 -3.39 -24.58 8.08
C THR A 81 -3.03 -26.07 8.07
N THR A 82 -3.76 -26.90 7.31
CA THR A 82 -3.50 -28.34 7.21
C THR A 82 -2.62 -28.76 6.02
N GLU A 83 -2.34 -27.88 5.05
CA GLU A 83 -1.36 -28.17 4.00
C GLU A 83 0.07 -28.03 4.55
N LYS A 84 0.56 -29.11 5.14
CA LYS A 84 1.96 -29.32 5.53
C LYS A 84 2.88 -29.05 4.33
N TYR A 85 3.54 -27.90 4.33
CA TYR A 85 4.91 -27.67 3.86
C TYR A 85 5.36 -28.47 2.64
N LEU A 86 4.61 -28.43 1.54
CA LEU A 86 5.15 -28.73 0.22
C LEU A 86 5.48 -27.37 -0.43
N PRO A 87 6.77 -26.99 -0.53
CA PRO A 87 7.19 -25.69 -1.05
C PRO A 87 6.89 -25.47 -2.56
N ALA A 88 6.06 -26.33 -3.17
CA ALA A 88 5.78 -26.32 -4.60
C ALA A 88 4.27 -26.28 -4.96
N SER A 89 3.34 -26.37 -3.99
CA SER A 89 1.91 -26.24 -4.28
C SER A 89 1.39 -24.86 -3.88
N THR A 90 0.78 -24.16 -4.83
CA THR A 90 0.00 -22.95 -4.55
C THR A 90 -1.10 -23.29 -3.54
N PRO A 91 -1.29 -22.52 -2.45
CA PRO A 91 -2.40 -22.76 -1.55
C PRO A 91 -3.71 -22.73 -2.34
N LYS A 92 -4.57 -23.72 -2.14
CA LYS A 92 -5.86 -23.81 -2.86
C LYS A 92 -6.68 -22.53 -2.70
N SER A 93 -6.62 -21.90 -1.53
CA SER A 93 -7.28 -20.62 -1.27
C SER A 93 -6.73 -19.48 -2.12
N LEU A 94 -5.43 -19.48 -2.44
CA LEU A 94 -4.83 -18.49 -3.35
C LEU A 94 -5.34 -18.69 -4.78
N GLU A 95 -5.42 -19.92 -5.27
CA GLU A 95 -5.97 -20.22 -6.60
C GLU A 95 -7.44 -19.77 -6.71
N ARG A 96 -8.25 -20.06 -5.69
CA ARG A 96 -9.66 -19.63 -5.65
C ARG A 96 -9.81 -18.12 -5.54
N LEU A 97 -8.92 -17.43 -4.84
CA LEU A 97 -8.93 -15.98 -4.78
C LEU A 97 -8.50 -15.35 -6.12
N GLN A 98 -7.60 -16.00 -6.86
CA GLN A 98 -7.26 -15.61 -8.24
C GLN A 98 -8.46 -15.81 -9.18
N ASP A 99 -9.22 -16.90 -9.03
CA ASP A 99 -10.47 -17.10 -9.78
C ASP A 99 -11.49 -15.99 -9.49
N PHE A 100 -11.67 -15.62 -8.21
CA PHE A 100 -12.51 -14.49 -7.82
C PHE A 100 -12.05 -13.19 -8.48
N SER A 101 -10.75 -12.89 -8.43
CA SER A 101 -10.16 -11.67 -9.00
C SER A 101 -10.34 -11.59 -10.52
N ASN A 102 -10.13 -12.70 -11.22
CA ASN A 102 -10.17 -12.74 -12.69
C ASN A 102 -11.57 -12.86 -13.28
N VAL A 103 -12.51 -13.52 -12.57
CA VAL A 103 -13.84 -13.85 -13.10
C VAL A 103 -14.92 -13.02 -12.42
N CYS A 104 -15.05 -13.16 -11.10
CA CYS A 104 -16.18 -12.60 -10.36
C CYS A 104 -16.11 -11.08 -10.25
N LEU A 105 -14.92 -10.52 -10.05
CA LEU A 105 -14.73 -9.09 -9.79
C LEU A 105 -15.26 -8.22 -10.93
N ILE A 106 -15.14 -8.67 -12.18
CA ILE A 106 -15.60 -7.92 -13.36
C ILE A 106 -17.12 -7.80 -13.38
N ALA A 107 -17.83 -8.88 -13.01
CA ALA A 107 -19.29 -8.99 -13.09
C ALA A 107 -20.02 -8.66 -11.77
N LEU A 108 -19.28 -8.28 -10.73
CA LEU A 108 -19.83 -8.00 -9.42
C LEU A 108 -20.87 -6.86 -9.49
N THR A 109 -22.04 -7.09 -8.91
CA THR A 109 -23.10 -6.09 -8.82
C THR A 109 -22.94 -5.23 -7.56
N GLU A 110 -23.45 -3.99 -7.58
CA GLU A 110 -23.30 -3.09 -6.42
C GLU A 110 -23.86 -3.66 -5.11
N ASN A 111 -24.92 -4.46 -5.20
CA ASN A 111 -25.55 -5.14 -4.06
C ASN A 111 -24.61 -6.14 -3.36
N GLU A 112 -23.59 -6.64 -4.06
CA GLU A 112 -22.65 -7.65 -3.56
C GLU A 112 -21.36 -7.04 -3.02
N HIS A 113 -21.10 -5.76 -3.32
CA HIS A 113 -19.83 -5.09 -2.99
C HIS A 113 -19.52 -5.16 -1.49
N ILE A 114 -20.46 -4.75 -0.64
CA ILE A 114 -20.26 -4.71 0.82
C ILE A 114 -20.02 -6.11 1.39
N SER A 115 -20.80 -7.10 0.96
CA SER A 115 -20.65 -8.49 1.38
C SER A 115 -19.28 -9.05 0.98
N CYS A 116 -18.84 -8.80 -0.24
CA CYS A 116 -17.52 -9.23 -0.71
C CYS A 116 -16.39 -8.53 0.03
N ILE A 117 -16.48 -7.23 0.29
CA ILE A 117 -15.49 -6.48 1.07
C ILE A 117 -15.35 -7.09 2.48
N ARG A 118 -16.46 -7.35 3.17
CA ARG A 118 -16.44 -7.98 4.51
C ARG A 118 -15.77 -9.35 4.50
N LEU A 119 -16.05 -10.17 3.49
CA LEU A 119 -15.44 -11.49 3.34
C LEU A 119 -13.94 -11.39 3.02
N LEU A 120 -13.54 -10.51 2.11
CA LEU A 120 -12.13 -10.27 1.77
C LEU A 120 -11.32 -9.78 2.99
N ILE A 121 -11.90 -8.90 3.80
CA ILE A 121 -11.30 -8.45 5.08
C ILE A 121 -11.11 -9.65 6.01
N LYS A 122 -12.13 -10.50 6.19
CA LYS A 122 -12.05 -11.70 7.03
C LYS A 122 -10.97 -12.67 6.54
N ILE A 123 -10.91 -12.93 5.23
CA ILE A 123 -9.88 -13.77 4.61
C ILE A 123 -8.48 -13.21 4.87
N ALA A 124 -8.28 -11.91 4.62
CA ALA A 124 -7.01 -11.23 4.86
C ALA A 124 -6.58 -11.26 6.34
N SER A 125 -7.55 -11.26 7.26
CA SER A 125 -7.30 -11.28 8.71
C SER A 125 -7.01 -12.69 9.26
N ALA A 126 -7.57 -13.72 8.63
CA ALA A 126 -7.46 -15.10 9.10
C ALA A 126 -6.22 -15.82 8.55
N THR A 127 -5.74 -15.43 7.36
CA THR A 127 -4.62 -16.08 6.69
C THR A 127 -3.26 -15.60 7.18
N LYS A 128 -2.25 -16.48 7.10
CA LYS A 128 -0.82 -16.14 7.31
C LYS A 128 -0.05 -16.05 5.99
N VAL A 129 -0.73 -16.23 4.85
CA VAL A 129 -0.10 -16.26 3.53
C VAL A 129 -0.10 -14.85 2.92
N ASN A 130 1.07 -14.22 2.82
CA ASN A 130 1.26 -12.87 2.25
C ASN A 130 0.53 -12.65 0.92
N ALA A 131 0.62 -13.63 0.00
CA ALA A 131 0.01 -13.52 -1.31
C ALA A 131 -1.53 -13.44 -1.25
N ILE A 132 -2.16 -14.17 -0.34
CA ILE A 132 -3.62 -14.11 -0.12
C ILE A 132 -3.99 -12.74 0.44
N ILE A 133 -3.24 -12.25 1.43
CA ILE A 133 -3.49 -10.93 2.04
C ILE A 133 -3.39 -9.82 0.99
N LEU A 134 -2.31 -9.82 0.21
CA LEU A 134 -2.06 -8.84 -0.85
C LEU A 134 -3.18 -8.84 -1.89
N LEU A 135 -3.53 -10.01 -2.41
CA LEU A 135 -4.56 -10.14 -3.43
C LEU A 135 -5.94 -9.73 -2.88
N SER A 136 -6.25 -10.04 -1.62
CA SER A 136 -7.46 -9.58 -0.96
C SER A 136 -7.55 -8.05 -0.93
N PHE A 137 -6.48 -7.35 -0.55
CA PHE A 137 -6.47 -5.89 -0.56
C PHE A 137 -6.51 -5.28 -1.97
N GLN A 138 -5.91 -5.94 -2.97
CA GLN A 138 -6.03 -5.53 -4.37
C GLN A 138 -7.47 -5.66 -4.89
N CYS A 139 -8.16 -6.75 -4.56
CA CYS A 139 -9.58 -6.94 -4.85
C CYS A 139 -10.43 -5.89 -4.14
N ILE A 140 -10.17 -5.62 -2.85
CA ILE A 140 -10.83 -4.57 -2.07
C ILE A 140 -10.70 -3.21 -2.76
N LEU A 141 -9.47 -2.81 -3.12
CA LEU A 141 -9.21 -1.54 -3.79
C LEU A 141 -9.96 -1.46 -5.14
N SER A 142 -9.99 -2.55 -5.89
CA SER A 142 -10.67 -2.62 -7.17
C SER A 142 -12.20 -2.45 -7.05
N ILE A 143 -12.81 -3.06 -6.03
CA ILE A 143 -14.23 -2.86 -5.71
C ILE A 143 -14.46 -1.39 -5.29
N PHE A 144 -13.59 -0.86 -4.41
CA PHE A 144 -13.71 0.49 -3.87
C PHE A 144 -13.62 1.57 -4.97
N GLN A 145 -12.75 1.36 -5.97
CA GLN A 145 -12.58 2.28 -7.10
C GLN A 145 -13.79 2.30 -8.05
N ARG A 146 -14.52 1.19 -8.17
CA ARG A 146 -15.63 1.03 -9.13
C ARG A 146 -17.01 1.33 -8.55
N SER A 147 -17.18 1.21 -7.24
CA SER A 147 -18.48 1.34 -6.60
C SER A 147 -18.94 2.79 -6.44
N SER A 148 -20.25 3.03 -6.55
CA SER A 148 -20.88 4.27 -6.07
C SER A 148 -20.93 4.39 -4.53
N LEU A 149 -20.98 3.26 -3.82
CA LEU A 149 -21.10 3.14 -2.35
C LEU A 149 -19.77 3.36 -1.60
N LYS A 150 -19.05 4.43 -1.94
CA LYS A 150 -17.70 4.68 -1.43
C LYS A 150 -17.67 4.87 0.08
N GLN A 151 -18.67 5.57 0.64
CA GLN A 151 -18.72 5.85 2.08
C GLN A 151 -18.97 4.56 2.87
N GLU A 152 -19.86 3.70 2.40
CA GLU A 152 -20.20 2.43 3.04
C GLU A 152 -19.01 1.47 3.00
N ILE A 153 -18.35 1.33 1.85
CA ILE A 153 -17.11 0.54 1.72
C ILE A 153 -16.03 1.08 2.66
N TRP A 154 -15.88 2.40 2.73
CA TRP A 154 -14.92 3.03 3.63
C TRP A 154 -15.25 2.80 5.11
N ASN A 155 -16.53 2.82 5.50
CA ASN A 155 -16.93 2.53 6.87
C ASN A 155 -16.56 1.09 7.27
N GLU A 156 -16.75 0.12 6.38
CA GLU A 156 -16.29 -1.25 6.61
C GLU A 156 -14.76 -1.33 6.74
N LEU A 157 -14.03 -0.71 5.81
CA LEU A 157 -12.57 -0.71 5.83
C LEU A 157 -11.98 0.03 7.04
N SER A 158 -12.54 1.19 7.41
CA SER A 158 -12.09 1.99 8.55
C SER A 158 -12.36 1.28 9.87
N SER A 159 -13.51 0.63 10.01
CA SER A 159 -13.80 -0.19 11.19
C SER A 159 -12.79 -1.32 11.35
N PHE A 160 -12.37 -1.92 10.24
CA PHE A 160 -11.31 -2.92 10.23
C PHE A 160 -9.96 -2.28 10.57
N LEU A 161 -9.49 -1.31 9.79
CA LEU A 161 -8.17 -0.67 9.91
C LEU A 161 -7.93 0.04 11.26
N CYS A 162 -8.99 0.45 11.96
CA CYS A 162 -8.92 1.16 13.23
C CYS A 162 -9.63 0.44 14.39
N CYS A 163 -9.71 -0.91 14.35
CA CYS A 163 -10.37 -1.75 15.37
C CYS A 163 -10.12 -1.30 16.81
N ASP A 164 -11.14 -0.65 17.39
CA ASP A 164 -11.25 -0.14 18.77
C ASP A 164 -10.26 0.97 19.13
N GLN A 165 -10.76 2.22 19.27
CA GLN A 165 -9.99 3.43 19.64
C GLN A 165 -9.09 3.25 20.87
N ARG A 166 -9.33 2.22 21.69
CA ARG A 166 -8.56 1.94 22.90
C ARG A 166 -7.30 1.10 22.66
N LEU A 167 -7.16 0.45 21.49
CA LEU A 167 -6.04 -0.44 21.15
C LEU A 167 -5.50 -0.24 19.72
N SER A 168 -6.17 0.57 18.89
CA SER A 168 -6.19 0.40 17.42
C SER A 168 -5.02 0.92 16.61
N SER A 169 -4.35 2.01 16.97
CA SER A 169 -3.31 2.57 16.09
C SER A 169 -2.13 1.60 15.95
N TYR A 170 -1.87 0.84 17.01
CA TYR A 170 -0.76 -0.10 17.05
C TYR A 170 -1.16 -1.50 16.64
N PHE A 171 -2.38 -1.98 16.83
CA PHE A 171 -2.65 -3.40 16.57
C PHE A 171 -2.50 -3.77 15.09
N ILE A 172 -3.01 -2.96 14.16
CA ILE A 172 -2.96 -3.29 12.73
C ILE A 172 -1.60 -2.96 12.11
N LEU A 173 -0.96 -1.87 12.55
CA LEU A 173 0.45 -1.65 12.23
C LEU A 173 1.32 -2.75 12.84
N PHE A 174 1.13 -3.15 14.08
CA PHE A 174 1.90 -4.24 14.70
C PHE A 174 1.61 -5.58 14.01
N PHE A 175 0.35 -5.89 13.72
CA PHE A 175 -0.02 -7.14 13.07
C PHE A 175 0.53 -7.22 11.65
N PHE A 176 0.37 -6.17 10.83
CA PHE A 176 0.90 -6.20 9.47
C PHE A 176 2.40 -5.88 9.39
N SER A 177 2.94 -5.00 10.23
CA SER A 177 4.39 -4.70 10.26
C SER A 177 5.22 -5.78 10.96
N CYS A 178 4.71 -6.52 11.94
CA CYS A 178 5.47 -7.62 12.58
C CYS A 178 5.37 -8.94 11.82
N PHE A 179 4.24 -9.24 11.18
CA PHE A 179 4.07 -10.51 10.48
C PHE A 179 4.32 -10.41 8.97
N HIS A 180 4.12 -9.23 8.36
CA HIS A 180 4.04 -9.09 6.90
C HIS A 180 4.64 -7.76 6.37
N PRO A 181 5.87 -7.37 6.79
CA PRO A 181 6.37 -5.99 6.82
C PRO A 181 6.51 -5.25 5.50
N SER A 182 6.53 -5.94 4.36
CA SER A 182 6.83 -5.30 3.08
C SER A 182 5.57 -5.20 2.22
N SER A 183 5.05 -6.30 1.69
CA SER A 183 4.13 -6.24 0.55
C SER A 183 2.76 -5.59 0.81
N ILE A 184 2.27 -5.61 2.05
CA ILE A 184 0.93 -5.11 2.38
C ILE A 184 0.86 -3.58 2.42
N HIS A 185 1.98 -2.93 2.75
CA HIS A 185 2.04 -1.48 2.88
C HIS A 185 1.60 -0.79 1.57
N LEU A 186 2.01 -1.34 0.43
CA LEU A 186 1.63 -0.82 -0.89
C LEU A 186 0.10 -0.76 -1.06
N SER A 187 -0.59 -1.87 -0.79
CA SER A 187 -2.04 -1.95 -0.98
C SER A 187 -2.80 -1.10 0.02
N ILE A 188 -2.35 -1.06 1.29
CA ILE A 188 -2.98 -0.21 2.30
C ILE A 188 -2.77 1.28 1.97
N LEU A 189 -1.57 1.70 1.57
CA LEU A 189 -1.32 3.07 1.13
C LEU A 189 -2.16 3.44 -0.10
N ALA A 190 -2.35 2.52 -1.04
CA ALA A 190 -3.22 2.75 -2.19
C ALA A 190 -4.69 2.95 -1.79
N ILE A 191 -5.18 2.19 -0.80
CA ILE A 191 -6.52 2.38 -0.22
C ILE A 191 -6.63 3.75 0.46
N PHE A 192 -5.64 4.14 1.27
CA PHE A 192 -5.64 5.47 1.91
C PHE A 192 -5.55 6.61 0.90
N HIS A 193 -4.72 6.47 -0.13
CA HIS A 193 -4.62 7.44 -1.22
C HIS A 193 -5.97 7.61 -1.93
N PHE A 194 -6.65 6.50 -2.24
CA PHE A 194 -7.97 6.57 -2.86
C PHE A 194 -9.04 7.19 -1.94
N ALA A 195 -9.04 6.84 -0.65
CA ALA A 195 -9.92 7.44 0.35
C ALA A 195 -9.67 8.95 0.48
N LEU A 196 -8.41 9.38 0.44
CA LEU A 196 -8.03 10.80 0.44
C LEU A 196 -8.58 11.52 -0.80
N SER A 197 -8.41 10.96 -1.99
CA SER A 197 -8.93 11.53 -3.25
C SER A 197 -10.46 11.66 -3.28
N ASN A 198 -11.17 10.93 -2.42
CA ASN A 198 -12.62 10.99 -2.29
C ASN A 198 -13.08 11.68 -0.98
N SER A 199 -12.17 12.37 -0.27
CA SER A 199 -12.48 13.12 0.96
C SER A 199 -13.04 12.26 2.11
N LEU A 200 -12.70 10.98 2.17
CA LEU A 200 -13.21 10.02 3.16
C LEU A 200 -12.30 9.89 4.39
N LEU A 201 -11.05 10.35 4.27
CA LEU A 201 -10.00 10.15 5.27
C LEU A 201 -10.18 11.09 6.46
N SER A 202 -10.24 10.55 7.69
CA SER A 202 -10.20 11.34 8.92
C SER A 202 -8.77 11.56 9.42
N ASN A 203 -8.56 12.49 10.36
CA ASN A 203 -7.24 12.77 10.96
C ASN A 203 -6.54 11.52 11.51
N ILE A 204 -7.29 10.60 12.14
CA ILE A 204 -6.73 9.37 12.72
C ILE A 204 -6.18 8.47 11.61
N HIS A 205 -6.96 8.28 10.55
CA HIS A 205 -6.56 7.46 9.40
C HIS A 205 -5.41 8.11 8.63
N ALA A 206 -5.42 9.42 8.50
CA ALA A 206 -4.34 10.17 7.85
C ALA A 206 -3.03 10.02 8.62
N LYS A 207 -3.04 10.12 9.96
CA LYS A 207 -1.85 9.87 10.78
C LYS A 207 -1.33 8.43 10.62
N LEU A 208 -2.23 7.45 10.67
CA LEU A 208 -1.91 6.04 10.45
C LEU A 208 -1.24 5.81 9.08
N ALA A 209 -1.80 6.42 8.03
CA ALA A 209 -1.27 6.33 6.68
C ALA A 209 0.10 7.03 6.55
N CYS A 210 0.31 8.15 7.25
CA CYS A 210 1.59 8.83 7.31
C CYS A 210 2.66 7.97 8.00
N ASP A 211 2.34 7.35 9.13
CA ASP A 211 3.26 6.44 9.84
C ASP A 211 3.65 5.25 8.92
N LEU A 212 2.67 4.70 8.19
CA LEU A 212 2.90 3.65 7.20
C LEU A 212 3.76 4.12 6.01
N ALA A 213 3.52 5.32 5.51
CA ALA A 213 4.30 5.92 4.43
C ALA A 213 5.74 6.23 4.88
N GLN A 214 5.94 6.66 6.13
CA GLN A 214 7.26 6.84 6.72
C GLN A 214 8.05 5.53 6.83
N GLN A 215 7.38 4.41 7.12
CA GLN A 215 8.06 3.11 7.07
C GLN A 215 8.36 2.69 5.63
N SER A 216 7.41 2.93 4.73
CA SER A 216 7.49 2.55 3.32
C SER A 216 8.59 3.29 2.56
N ILE A 217 8.93 4.52 2.96
CA ILE A 217 10.04 5.25 2.35
C ILE A 217 11.41 4.66 2.68
N LEU A 218 11.53 3.96 3.81
CA LEU A 218 12.77 3.28 4.24
C LEU A 218 12.88 1.86 3.69
N SER A 219 11.86 1.39 2.96
CA SER A 219 11.82 0.05 2.36
C SER A 219 12.88 -0.11 1.26
N SER A 220 13.46 -1.30 1.13
CA SER A 220 14.31 -1.67 -0.02
C SER A 220 13.52 -1.81 -1.32
N ASP A 221 12.20 -2.05 -1.25
CA ASP A 221 11.31 -2.12 -2.41
C ASP A 221 10.99 -0.72 -2.98
N HIS A 222 11.31 -0.50 -4.25
CA HIS A 222 11.06 0.75 -4.97
C HIS A 222 9.55 1.09 -5.06
N ASN A 223 8.67 0.10 -5.16
CA ASN A 223 7.23 0.34 -5.25
C ASN A 223 6.67 0.94 -3.95
N HIS A 224 7.20 0.53 -2.79
CA HIS A 224 6.80 1.10 -1.51
C HIS A 224 7.25 2.55 -1.39
N ARG A 225 8.48 2.84 -1.81
CA ARG A 225 9.01 4.20 -1.81
C ARG A 225 8.20 5.12 -2.73
N ILE A 226 7.85 4.65 -3.94
CA ILE A 226 6.98 5.39 -4.87
C ILE A 226 5.59 5.63 -4.26
N ALA A 227 4.97 4.62 -3.66
CA ALA A 227 3.66 4.76 -3.03
C ALA A 227 3.67 5.75 -1.86
N ALA A 228 4.72 5.72 -1.04
CA ALA A 228 4.92 6.69 0.04
C ALA A 228 5.08 8.12 -0.49
N ILE A 229 5.93 8.32 -1.52
CA ILE A 229 6.10 9.62 -2.19
C ILE A 229 4.75 10.15 -2.67
N ASN A 230 4.01 9.34 -3.43
CA ASN A 230 2.72 9.73 -3.98
C ASN A 230 1.70 10.08 -2.87
N PHE A 231 1.68 9.31 -1.78
CA PHE A 231 0.81 9.60 -0.64
C PHE A 231 1.16 10.92 0.06
N PHE A 232 2.45 11.18 0.33
CA PHE A 232 2.87 12.44 0.96
C PHE A 232 2.59 13.67 0.08
N VAL A 233 2.77 13.54 -1.23
CA VAL A 233 2.42 14.62 -2.16
C VAL A 233 0.91 14.85 -2.18
N ALA A 234 0.10 13.78 -2.20
CA ALA A 234 -1.35 13.88 -2.21
C ALA A 234 -1.91 14.50 -0.91
N ILE A 235 -1.38 14.10 0.26
CA ILE A 235 -1.85 14.64 1.53
C ILE A 235 -1.47 16.11 1.71
N PHE A 236 -0.27 16.50 1.26
CA PHE A 236 0.13 17.90 1.25
C PHE A 236 -0.82 18.74 0.38
N GLU A 237 -1.14 18.26 -0.82
CA GLU A 237 -2.06 18.94 -1.73
C GLU A 237 -3.49 19.04 -1.16
N ALA A 238 -3.97 17.97 -0.51
CA ALA A 238 -5.27 17.97 0.16
C ALA A 238 -5.35 19.01 1.28
N VAL A 239 -4.32 19.08 2.13
CA VAL A 239 -4.23 20.09 3.21
C VAL A 239 -4.16 21.50 2.63
N ARG A 240 -3.34 21.71 1.59
CA ARG A 240 -3.19 23.01 0.92
C ARG A 240 -4.50 23.51 0.30
N THR A 241 -5.25 22.62 -0.33
CA THR A 241 -6.52 22.94 -1.01
C THR A 241 -7.72 23.07 -0.07
N SER A 242 -7.48 23.09 1.24
CA SER A 242 -8.51 23.31 2.28
C SER A 242 -9.53 22.17 2.40
N LEU A 243 -9.08 20.91 2.32
CA LEU A 243 -9.80 19.82 3.00
C LEU A 243 -9.72 20.05 4.51
N PHE A 244 -10.70 20.81 5.03
CA PHE A 244 -10.87 21.25 6.43
C PHE A 244 -10.71 20.10 7.46
N ILE A 245 -10.83 18.86 7.01
CA ILE A 245 -10.80 17.66 7.84
C ILE A 245 -9.38 17.39 8.39
N LEU A 246 -8.31 17.84 7.70
CA LEU A 246 -6.93 17.40 7.97
C LEU A 246 -6.04 18.40 8.75
N VAL A 247 -6.62 19.47 9.30
CA VAL A 247 -5.87 20.58 9.94
C VAL A 247 -5.03 20.15 11.16
N ASN A 248 -5.35 19.02 11.79
CA ASN A 248 -4.72 18.57 13.04
C ASN A 248 -3.67 17.46 12.87
N LEU A 249 -3.12 17.27 11.67
CA LEU A 249 -2.13 16.21 11.39
C LEU A 249 -0.76 16.40 12.06
N GLY A 250 -0.56 17.46 12.84
CA GLY A 250 0.73 17.87 13.37
C GLY A 250 1.52 18.66 12.32
N GLU A 251 2.27 19.65 12.78
CA GLU A 251 2.94 20.62 11.91
C GLU A 251 3.98 19.96 10.98
N ASP A 252 4.61 18.86 11.39
CA ASP A 252 5.77 18.29 10.70
C ASP A 252 5.44 17.55 9.39
N ILE A 253 4.33 16.78 9.34
CA ILE A 253 4.06 15.90 8.19
C ILE A 253 3.51 16.69 6.98
N CYS A 254 2.88 17.83 7.25
CA CYS A 254 2.39 18.74 6.23
C CYS A 254 3.33 19.94 6.01
N ASP A 255 4.52 19.92 6.61
CA ASP A 255 5.51 20.97 6.39
C ASP A 255 6.07 20.88 4.97
N PHE A 256 5.86 21.95 4.22
CA PHE A 256 6.43 22.15 2.89
C PHE A 256 7.95 21.88 2.87
N ARG A 257 8.69 22.34 3.88
CA ARG A 257 10.16 22.15 3.95
C ARG A 257 10.54 20.72 4.24
N TRP A 258 9.81 20.04 5.11
CA TRP A 258 10.03 18.62 5.35
C TRP A 258 9.81 17.80 4.08
N LEU A 259 8.69 18.03 3.39
CA LEU A 259 8.36 17.31 2.16
C LEU A 259 9.35 17.60 1.03
N GLU A 260 9.72 18.87 0.85
CA GLU A 260 10.76 19.26 -0.10
C GLU A 260 12.07 18.51 0.17
N ASN A 261 12.57 18.54 1.41
CA ASN A 261 13.81 17.86 1.79
C ASN A 261 13.73 16.34 1.58
N MET A 262 12.59 15.74 1.89
CA MET A 262 12.34 14.32 1.68
C MET A 262 12.37 13.97 0.18
N LEU A 263 11.70 14.73 -0.66
CA LEU A 263 11.69 14.52 -2.12
C LEU A 263 13.08 14.76 -2.73
N CYS A 264 13.83 15.75 -2.27
CA CYS A 264 15.22 15.96 -2.67
C CYS A 264 16.08 14.73 -2.41
N LYS A 265 15.96 14.11 -1.24
CA LYS A 265 16.69 12.86 -0.93
C LYS A 265 16.27 11.71 -1.84
N MET A 266 14.99 11.62 -2.17
CA MET A 266 14.46 10.58 -3.06
C MET A 266 14.80 10.83 -4.54
N ALA A 267 15.13 12.06 -4.92
CA ALA A 267 15.65 12.35 -6.25
C ALA A 267 17.05 11.74 -6.49
N ASP A 268 17.76 11.37 -5.43
CA ASP A 268 19.05 10.66 -5.47
C ASP A 268 18.92 9.14 -5.23
N ASP A 269 17.70 8.60 -5.28
CA ASP A 269 17.45 7.17 -5.06
C ASP A 269 18.14 6.28 -6.10
N CYS A 270 18.51 5.05 -5.71
CA CYS A 270 19.16 4.10 -6.61
C CYS A 270 18.25 3.66 -7.76
N ASP A 271 16.93 3.60 -7.56
CA ASP A 271 15.95 3.21 -8.58
C ASP A 271 15.44 4.43 -9.35
N ALA A 272 15.57 4.40 -10.67
CA ALA A 272 15.16 5.50 -11.55
C ALA A 272 13.67 5.85 -11.45
N ARG A 273 12.81 4.87 -11.11
CA ARG A 273 11.36 5.10 -10.98
C ARG A 273 11.04 5.87 -9.70
N VAL A 274 11.79 5.64 -8.63
CA VAL A 274 11.68 6.41 -7.38
C VAL A 274 12.15 7.84 -7.62
N ARG A 275 13.28 8.02 -8.32
CA ARG A 275 13.77 9.35 -8.72
C ARG A 275 12.72 10.11 -9.54
N LEU A 276 12.10 9.46 -10.52
CA LEU A 276 11.05 10.05 -11.34
C LEU A 276 9.82 10.46 -10.49
N ALA A 277 9.38 9.62 -9.56
CA ALA A 277 8.28 9.96 -8.65
C ALA A 277 8.63 11.17 -7.76
N ALA A 278 9.86 11.25 -7.26
CA ALA A 278 10.33 12.37 -6.46
C ALA A 278 10.38 13.68 -7.26
N VAL A 279 10.89 13.63 -8.50
CA VAL A 279 10.92 14.78 -9.42
C VAL A 279 9.50 15.27 -9.74
N ASN A 280 8.56 14.34 -9.98
CA ASN A 280 7.15 14.69 -10.18
C ASN A 280 6.55 15.37 -8.94
N GLY A 281 6.86 14.87 -7.74
CA GLY A 281 6.47 15.50 -6.47
C GLY A 281 7.02 16.92 -6.32
N LEU A 282 8.31 17.13 -6.62
CA LEU A 282 8.93 18.46 -6.61
C LEU A 282 8.29 19.40 -7.64
N SER A 283 7.97 18.89 -8.83
CA SER A 283 7.25 19.65 -9.85
C SER A 283 5.82 20.01 -9.42
N MET A 284 5.18 19.22 -8.55
CA MET A 284 3.89 19.61 -7.96
C MET A 284 4.09 20.70 -6.90
N LEU A 285 5.09 20.57 -6.03
CA LEU A 285 5.42 21.60 -5.05
C LEU A 285 5.80 22.95 -5.67
N SER A 286 6.45 22.94 -6.84
CA SER A 286 6.83 24.17 -7.55
C SER A 286 5.63 24.98 -8.06
N ARG A 287 4.43 24.39 -8.09
CA ARG A 287 3.18 25.07 -8.47
C ARG A 287 2.52 25.79 -7.30
N THR A 288 3.05 25.62 -6.09
CA THR A 288 2.59 26.35 -4.92
C THR A 288 3.12 27.79 -4.93
N GLU A 289 2.52 28.68 -4.14
CA GLU A 289 2.99 30.06 -3.98
C GLU A 289 4.35 30.15 -3.25
N ARG A 290 4.80 29.05 -2.63
CA ARG A 290 6.09 28.99 -1.94
C ARG A 290 7.18 28.54 -2.91
N PRO A 291 8.27 29.32 -3.09
CA PRO A 291 9.35 28.91 -3.96
C PRO A 291 10.09 27.70 -3.38
N LEU A 292 10.47 26.78 -4.26
CA LEU A 292 11.42 25.73 -3.92
C LEU A 292 12.77 26.34 -3.49
N SER A 293 13.45 25.67 -2.58
CA SER A 293 14.80 25.98 -2.13
C SER A 293 15.77 25.97 -3.30
N PHE A 294 16.77 26.86 -3.25
CA PHE A 294 17.81 26.93 -4.28
C PHE A 294 18.58 25.61 -4.44
N SER A 295 18.70 24.81 -3.37
CA SER A 295 19.32 23.47 -3.40
C SER A 295 18.66 22.51 -4.40
N VAL A 296 17.36 22.66 -4.65
CA VAL A 296 16.63 21.82 -5.62
C VAL A 296 17.15 22.04 -7.04
N TYR A 297 17.53 23.27 -7.40
CA TYR A 297 18.09 23.56 -8.73
C TYR A 297 19.43 22.86 -8.98
N GLY A 298 20.25 22.66 -7.94
CA GLY A 298 21.49 21.90 -8.03
C GLY A 298 21.22 20.43 -8.30
N LEU A 299 20.33 19.83 -7.51
CA LEU A 299 19.90 18.44 -7.65
C LEU A 299 19.31 18.16 -9.04
N MET A 300 18.37 18.99 -9.50
CA MET A 300 17.71 18.80 -10.80
C MET A 300 18.68 18.85 -12.00
N LYS A 301 19.84 19.51 -11.87
CA LYS A 301 20.89 19.48 -12.89
C LYS A 301 21.68 18.17 -12.91
N GLU A 302 21.73 17.45 -11.78
CA GLU A 302 22.52 16.24 -11.61
C GLU A 302 21.70 14.94 -11.75
N VAL A 303 20.36 15.01 -11.72
CA VAL A 303 19.49 13.84 -11.92
C VAL A 303 19.75 13.23 -13.31
N LYS A 304 20.45 12.10 -13.34
CA LYS A 304 20.62 11.26 -14.53
C LYS A 304 19.50 10.23 -14.60
N PHE A 305 18.76 10.24 -15.70
CA PHE A 305 17.77 9.22 -16.04
C PHE A 305 18.43 8.05 -16.76
#